data_AF-M5Q0T1-F1
#
_entry.id   AF-M5Q0T1-F1
#
_cell.length_a   1.000
_cell.length_b   1.000
_cell.length_c   1.000
_cell.angle_alpha   90.00
_cell.angle_beta   90.00
_cell.angle_gamma   90.00
#
_symmetry.space_group_name_H-M   'P 1'
#
loop_
_entity.id
_entity.type
_entity.pdbx_description
1 polymer ?
#
loop_
_entity_poly.entity_id
_entity_poly.type
_entity_poly.pdbx_seq_one_letter_code
_entity_poly.pdbx_strand_id
1 'polypeptide(L)'
;MTTQIPAFDNSIIKTKEWLKDIREDLHLDDDQQAYVVLRAVLHVLRDRLVPDEACDMAAQFPMLVRGFFFEGWKPTGRPMKIDTEEEFLGRVQHELHRQNTPKLADPRRITIGVLHSLEKHVSGGELNKVIQSLPKQLRNLWQQAA
;
A
#
# COMPACT_ATOMS: atom_id res chain seq x y z
N MET A 1 1.10 -21.87 12.84
CA MET A 1 1.23 -21.41 14.23
C MET A 1 -0.05 -20.70 14.60
N THR A 2 -0.60 -21.03 15.76
CA THR A 2 -1.86 -20.47 16.26
C THR A 2 -1.52 -19.71 17.54
N THR A 3 -1.83 -18.42 17.58
CA THR A 3 -1.54 -17.52 18.70
C THR A 3 -2.49 -17.71 19.89
N GLN A 4 -3.48 -18.60 19.76
CA GLN A 4 -4.62 -18.78 20.67
C GLN A 4 -5.54 -17.54 20.76
N ILE A 5 -5.30 -16.54 19.91
CA ILE A 5 -6.09 -15.31 19.83
C ILE A 5 -6.63 -15.26 18.39
N PRO A 6 -7.91 -15.66 18.17
CA PRO A 6 -8.46 -15.77 16.82
C PRO A 6 -8.32 -14.51 15.97
N ALA A 7 -8.40 -13.32 16.59
CA ALA A 7 -8.23 -12.06 15.90
C ALA A 7 -6.81 -11.89 15.31
N PHE A 8 -5.76 -12.33 16.01
CA PHE A 8 -4.39 -12.26 15.54
C PHE A 8 -4.14 -13.29 14.44
N ASP A 9 -4.61 -14.52 14.64
CA ASP A 9 -4.49 -15.59 13.64
C ASP A 9 -5.16 -15.19 12.32
N ASN A 10 -6.37 -14.65 12.40
CA ASN A 10 -7.11 -14.21 11.23
C ASN A 10 -6.43 -13.03 10.52
N SER A 11 -5.81 -12.11 11.29
CA SER A 11 -5.00 -11.04 10.69
C SER A 11 -3.75 -11.57 9.98
N ILE A 12 -3.08 -12.57 10.54
CA ILE A 12 -1.88 -13.18 9.92
C ILE A 12 -2.28 -13.89 8.62
N ILE A 13 -3.38 -14.66 8.64
CA ILE A 13 -3.89 -15.36 7.46
C ILE A 13 -4.19 -14.36 6.33
N LYS A 14 -5.01 -13.34 6.59
CA LYS A 14 -5.36 -12.33 5.58
C LYS A 14 -4.14 -11.57 5.06
N THR A 15 -3.20 -11.23 5.94
CA THR A 15 -1.96 -10.55 5.51
C THR A 15 -1.14 -11.45 4.59
N LYS A 16 -1.02 -12.75 4.90
CA LYS A 16 -0.34 -13.70 4.02
C LYS A 16 -1.03 -13.86 2.67
N GLU A 17 -2.36 -13.84 2.63
CA GLU A 17 -3.12 -13.85 1.37
C GLU A 17 -2.79 -12.62 0.51
N TRP A 18 -2.75 -11.42 1.10
CA TRP A 18 -2.34 -10.20 0.41
C TRP A 18 -0.91 -10.27 -0.12
N LEU A 19 0.04 -10.67 0.73
CA LEU A 19 1.45 -10.79 0.34
C LEU A 19 1.65 -11.82 -0.76
N LYS A 20 0.93 -12.94 -0.70
CA LYS A 20 0.96 -13.97 -1.74
C LYS A 20 0.48 -13.43 -3.08
N ASP A 21 -0.67 -12.75 -3.10
CA ASP A 21 -1.21 -12.15 -4.32
C ASP A 21 -0.22 -11.15 -4.94
N ILE A 22 0.31 -10.22 -4.13
CA ILE A 22 1.30 -9.23 -4.58
C ILE A 22 2.56 -9.91 -5.13
N ARG A 23 3.05 -10.94 -4.44
CA ARG A 23 4.23 -11.69 -4.89
C ARG A 23 3.99 -12.37 -6.23
N GLU A 24 2.81 -12.95 -6.43
CA GLU A 24 2.44 -13.64 -7.66
C GLU A 24 2.27 -12.65 -8.82
N ASP A 25 1.54 -11.55 -8.62
CA ASP A 25 1.28 -10.52 -9.62
C ASP A 25 2.57 -9.79 -10.05
N LEU A 26 3.48 -9.54 -9.09
CA LEU A 26 4.74 -8.85 -9.34
C LEU A 26 5.91 -9.81 -9.61
N HIS A 27 5.70 -11.12 -9.62
CA HIS A 27 6.74 -12.14 -9.78
C HIS A 27 7.95 -11.91 -8.86
N LEU A 28 7.68 -11.66 -7.58
CA LEU A 28 8.71 -11.40 -6.57
C LEU A 28 9.30 -12.70 -6.02
N ASP A 29 10.54 -12.65 -5.54
CA ASP A 29 11.26 -13.84 -5.09
C ASP A 29 10.64 -14.47 -3.84
N ASP A 30 10.13 -13.64 -2.92
CA ASP A 30 9.64 -14.07 -1.62
C ASP A 30 8.61 -13.11 -1.01
N ASP A 31 7.98 -13.55 0.09
CA ASP A 31 6.97 -12.78 0.83
C ASP A 31 7.59 -11.53 1.50
N GLN A 32 8.90 -11.52 1.73
CA GLN A 32 9.60 -10.36 2.30
C GLN A 32 9.66 -9.22 1.28
N GLN A 33 9.95 -9.50 0.01
CA GLN A 33 9.85 -8.52 -1.06
C GLN A 33 8.43 -8.00 -1.22
N ALA A 34 7.43 -8.90 -1.17
CA ALA A 34 6.01 -8.51 -1.22
C ALA A 34 5.64 -7.56 -0.07
N TYR A 35 6.14 -7.82 1.14
CA TYR A 35 5.96 -6.94 2.29
C TYR A 35 6.61 -5.57 2.08
N VAL A 36 7.87 -5.55 1.61
CA VAL A 36 8.62 -4.31 1.33
C VAL A 36 7.88 -3.42 0.33
N VAL A 37 7.39 -3.99 -0.78
CA VAL A 37 6.66 -3.22 -1.80
C VAL A 37 5.30 -2.73 -1.31
N LEU A 38 4.54 -3.58 -0.61
CA LEU A 38 3.24 -3.20 -0.05
C LEU A 38 3.42 -2.05 0.93
N ARG A 39 4.40 -2.15 1.83
CA ARG A 39 4.72 -1.11 2.81
C ARG A 39 5.13 0.20 2.14
N ALA A 40 6.01 0.14 1.14
CA ALA A 40 6.49 1.34 0.43
C ALA A 40 5.34 2.10 -0.23
N VAL A 41 4.50 1.41 -1.01
CA VAL A 41 3.37 2.04 -1.72
C VAL A 41 2.34 2.58 -0.73
N LEU A 42 1.99 1.80 0.30
CA LEU A 42 1.02 2.21 1.32
C LEU A 42 1.49 3.44 2.11
N HIS A 43 2.79 3.56 2.41
CA HIS A 43 3.33 4.72 3.13
C HIS A 43 3.27 5.98 2.28
N VAL A 44 3.60 5.90 0.99
CA VAL A 44 3.52 7.05 0.08
C VAL A 44 2.07 7.47 -0.14
N LEU A 45 1.15 6.51 -0.28
CA LEU A 45 -0.27 6.78 -0.41
C LEU A 45 -0.83 7.44 0.86
N ARG A 46 -0.58 6.86 2.04
CA ARG A 46 -0.94 7.44 3.35
C ARG A 46 -0.48 8.88 3.49
N ASP A 47 0.77 9.13 3.11
CA ASP A 47 1.40 10.43 3.25
C ASP A 47 0.80 11.50 2.33
N ARG A 48 0.10 11.09 1.26
CA ARG A 48 -0.65 11.95 0.34
C ARG A 48 -2.11 12.19 0.76
N LEU A 49 -2.69 11.32 1.58
CA LEU A 49 -4.07 11.46 2.04
C LEU A 49 -4.16 12.50 3.16
N VAL A 50 -5.34 13.12 3.29
CA VAL A 50 -5.65 13.84 4.54
C VAL A 50 -5.78 12.80 5.68
N PRO A 51 -5.51 13.18 6.94
CA PRO A 51 -5.51 12.23 8.05
C PRO A 51 -6.78 11.37 8.17
N ASP A 52 -7.96 11.96 7.95
CA ASP A 52 -9.24 11.25 8.04
C ASP A 52 -9.37 10.19 6.93
N GLU A 53 -9.00 10.51 5.69
CA GLU A 53 -8.99 9.55 4.57
C GLU A 53 -7.99 8.41 4.80
N ALA A 54 -6.84 8.70 5.41
CA ALA A 54 -5.88 7.66 5.78
C ALA A 54 -6.47 6.72 6.84
N CYS A 55 -7.25 7.23 7.79
CA CYS A 55 -7.97 6.43 8.78
C CYS A 55 -9.05 5.55 8.13
N ASP A 56 -9.86 6.12 7.22
CA ASP A 56 -10.91 5.40 6.48
C ASP A 56 -10.30 4.27 5.65
N MET A 57 -9.20 4.54 4.95
CA MET A 57 -8.46 3.53 4.20
C MET A 57 -7.94 2.41 5.13
N ALA A 58 -7.33 2.79 6.25
CA ALA A 58 -6.76 1.83 7.20
C ALA A 58 -7.80 0.94 7.89
N ALA A 59 -9.05 1.40 7.98
CA ALA A 59 -10.16 0.60 8.51
C ALA A 59 -10.42 -0.66 7.67
N GLN A 60 -10.09 -0.63 6.38
CA GLN A 60 -10.27 -1.76 5.45
C GLN A 60 -9.18 -2.83 5.58
N PHE A 61 -8.05 -2.52 6.22
CA PHE A 61 -6.90 -3.42 6.28
C PHE A 61 -7.02 -4.47 7.39
N PRO A 62 -6.44 -5.67 7.18
CA PRO A 62 -6.12 -6.58 8.28
C PRO A 62 -5.30 -5.86 9.37
N MET A 63 -5.46 -6.28 10.63
CA MET A 63 -4.83 -5.62 11.79
C MET A 63 -3.31 -5.42 11.62
N LEU A 64 -2.60 -6.42 11.10
CA LEU A 64 -1.17 -6.36 10.87
C LEU A 64 -0.79 -5.35 9.77
N VAL A 65 -1.55 -5.34 8.66
CA VAL A 65 -1.38 -4.35 7.58
C VAL A 65 -1.66 -2.94 8.08
N ARG A 66 -2.73 -2.77 8.87
CA ARG A 66 -3.04 -1.50 9.56
C ARG A 66 -1.91 -1.06 10.49
N GLY A 67 -1.28 -2.00 11.20
CA GLY A 67 -0.16 -1.73 12.09
C GLY A 67 1.01 -1.11 11.36
N PHE A 68 1.54 -1.77 10.33
CA PHE A 68 2.65 -1.20 9.56
C PHE A 68 2.22 -0.02 8.70
N PHE A 69 0.95 0.09 8.30
CA PHE A 69 0.43 1.28 7.62
C PHE A 69 0.63 2.54 8.46
N PHE A 70 0.38 2.51 9.77
CA PHE A 70 0.59 3.67 10.65
C PHE A 70 2.00 3.77 11.25
N GLU A 71 2.86 2.78 11.02
CA GLU A 71 4.22 2.79 11.53
C GLU A 71 5.00 4.03 11.05
N GLY A 72 5.59 4.75 12.02
CA GLY A 72 6.39 5.94 11.77
C GLY A 72 5.61 7.15 11.23
N TRP A 73 4.27 7.10 11.18
CA TRP A 73 3.48 8.19 10.63
C TRP A 73 3.50 9.43 11.51
N LYS A 74 3.65 10.60 10.87
CA LYS A 74 3.47 11.91 11.49
C LYS A 74 2.33 12.63 10.74
N PRO A 75 1.14 12.78 11.35
CA PRO A 75 -0.01 13.41 10.69
C PRO A 75 0.16 14.93 10.52
N THR A 76 1.00 15.56 11.35
CA THR A 76 1.34 16.97 11.20
C THR A 76 2.00 17.23 9.84
N GLY A 77 1.47 18.18 9.07
CA GLY A 77 1.97 18.51 7.73
C GLY A 77 1.47 17.60 6.60
N ARG A 78 0.40 16.82 6.85
CA ARG A 78 -0.33 16.06 5.83
C ARG A 78 -1.59 16.82 5.38
N PRO A 79 -2.03 16.67 4.12
CA PRO A 79 -1.46 15.81 3.07
C PRO A 79 -0.15 16.37 2.53
N MET A 80 0.80 15.50 2.16
CA MET A 80 1.93 15.94 1.35
C MET A 80 1.47 16.38 -0.01
N LYS A 81 2.13 17.39 -0.55
CA LYS A 81 1.99 17.75 -1.95
C LYS A 81 2.73 16.72 -2.82
N ILE A 82 1.99 15.74 -3.31
CA ILE A 82 2.42 14.73 -4.29
C ILE A 82 1.34 14.77 -5.37
N ASP A 83 1.54 15.60 -6.38
CA ASP A 83 0.49 15.91 -7.35
C ASP A 83 0.70 15.17 -8.67
N THR A 84 1.95 14.76 -8.97
CA THR A 84 2.28 14.03 -10.19
C THR A 84 2.59 12.56 -9.95
N GLU A 85 2.49 11.79 -11.02
CA GLU A 85 2.84 10.38 -11.04
C GLU A 85 4.34 10.17 -10.76
N GLU A 86 5.20 10.98 -11.37
CA GLU A 86 6.65 10.92 -11.18
C GLU A 86 7.06 11.22 -9.73
N GLU A 87 6.42 12.19 -9.08
CA GLU A 87 6.65 12.50 -7.67
C GLU A 87 6.27 11.31 -6.77
N PHE A 88 5.13 10.66 -7.06
CA PHE A 88 4.67 9.49 -6.33
C PHE A 88 5.65 8.33 -6.50
N LEU A 89 6.00 7.99 -7.75
CA LEU A 89 6.92 6.91 -8.09
C LEU A 89 8.32 7.14 -7.53
N GLY A 90 8.82 8.38 -7.56
CA GLY A 90 10.10 8.76 -6.96
C GLY A 90 10.14 8.55 -5.45
N ARG A 91 9.03 8.82 -4.75
CA ARG A 91 8.90 8.53 -3.32
C ARG A 91 8.80 7.03 -3.02
N VAL A 92 8.07 6.27 -3.85
CA VAL A 92 8.04 4.80 -3.72
C VAL A 92 9.45 4.24 -3.88
N GLN A 93 10.20 4.68 -4.90
CA GLN A 93 11.58 4.27 -5.11
C GLN A 93 12.47 4.61 -3.90
N HIS A 94 12.29 5.80 -3.32
CA HIS A 94 13.01 6.19 -2.11
C HIS A 94 12.72 5.26 -0.93
N GLU A 95 11.45 4.93 -0.67
CA GLU A 95 11.06 4.00 0.39
C GLU A 95 11.61 2.57 0.17
N LEU A 96 11.64 2.09 -1.09
CA LEU A 96 12.25 0.81 -1.45
C LEU A 96 13.76 0.79 -1.16
N HIS A 97 14.48 1.88 -1.48
CA HIS A 97 15.90 2.01 -1.18
C HIS A 97 16.18 2.03 0.33
N ARG A 98 15.34 2.69 1.14
CA ARG A 98 15.51 2.70 2.61
C ARG A 98 15.41 1.31 3.23
N GLN A 99 14.71 0.39 2.57
CA GLN A 99 14.57 -1.00 2.99
C GLN A 99 15.66 -1.92 2.39
N ASN A 100 16.75 -1.36 1.85
CA ASN A 100 17.89 -2.09 1.28
C ASN A 100 17.49 -3.17 0.27
N THR A 101 16.49 -2.90 -0.57
CA THR A 101 16.01 -3.85 -1.59
C THR A 101 16.35 -3.36 -3.01
N PRO A 102 17.64 -3.38 -3.41
CA PRO A 102 18.10 -2.79 -4.67
C PRO A 102 17.64 -3.55 -5.93
N LYS A 103 17.10 -4.76 -5.79
CA LYS A 103 16.60 -5.57 -6.93
C LYS A 103 15.26 -5.10 -7.49
N LEU A 104 14.53 -4.26 -6.74
CA LEU A 104 13.22 -3.73 -7.13
C LEU A 104 13.42 -2.43 -7.92
N ALA A 105 13.69 -2.58 -9.22
CA ALA A 105 14.11 -1.46 -10.08
C ALA A 105 12.95 -0.69 -10.76
N ASP A 106 11.72 -1.22 -10.72
CA ASP A 106 10.57 -0.62 -11.40
C ASP A 106 9.48 -0.17 -10.41
N PRO A 107 9.52 1.09 -9.93
CA PRO A 107 8.56 1.61 -8.98
C PRO A 107 7.16 1.73 -9.58
N ARG A 108 7.03 1.87 -10.90
CA ARG A 108 5.73 1.95 -11.59
C ARG A 108 5.03 0.60 -11.55
N ARG A 109 5.71 -0.45 -12.01
CA ARG A 109 5.17 -1.82 -11.99
C ARG A 109 4.78 -2.21 -10.57
N ILE A 110 5.65 -1.91 -9.59
CA ILE A 110 5.39 -2.15 -8.17
C ILE A 110 4.15 -1.42 -7.69
N THR A 111 4.04 -0.13 -7.98
CA THR A 111 2.89 0.68 -7.58
C THR A 111 1.61 0.09 -8.15
N ILE A 112 1.55 -0.13 -9.47
CA ILE A 112 0.37 -0.68 -10.14
C ILE A 112 -0.04 -2.03 -9.56
N GLY A 113 0.89 -2.97 -9.35
CA GLY A 113 0.57 -4.27 -8.77
C GLY A 113 0.06 -4.19 -7.33
N VAL A 114 0.59 -3.27 -6.51
CA VAL A 114 0.04 -3.06 -5.17
C VAL A 114 -1.35 -2.43 -5.23
N LEU A 115 -1.58 -1.44 -6.11
CA LEU A 115 -2.92 -0.84 -6.28
C LEU A 115 -3.95 -1.89 -6.74
N HIS A 116 -3.58 -2.78 -7.66
CA HIS A 116 -4.42 -3.89 -8.10
C HIS A 116 -4.78 -4.82 -6.93
N SER A 117 -3.80 -5.17 -6.09
CA SER A 117 -4.04 -5.96 -4.88
C SER A 117 -5.01 -5.26 -3.92
N LEU A 118 -4.90 -3.93 -3.77
CA LEU A 118 -5.85 -3.15 -2.96
C LEU A 118 -7.28 -3.21 -3.53
N GLU A 119 -7.44 -3.13 -4.85
CA GLU A 119 -8.76 -3.28 -5.50
C GLU A 119 -9.40 -4.66 -5.25
N LYS A 120 -8.59 -5.72 -5.21
CA LYS A 120 -9.06 -7.08 -4.94
C LYS A 120 -9.51 -7.28 -3.49
N HIS A 121 -8.84 -6.66 -2.53
CA HIS A 121 -9.02 -6.96 -1.11
C HIS A 121 -9.79 -5.91 -0.32
N VAL A 122 -9.85 -4.67 -0.80
CA VAL A 122 -10.59 -3.57 -0.17
C VAL A 122 -11.97 -3.47 -0.80
N SER A 123 -12.99 -3.14 0.02
CA SER A 123 -14.33 -2.93 -0.53
C SER A 123 -14.34 -1.80 -1.56
N GLY A 124 -14.92 -2.07 -2.74
CA GLY A 124 -14.89 -1.11 -3.86
C GLY A 124 -15.50 0.25 -3.52
N GLY A 125 -16.49 0.31 -2.62
CA GLY A 125 -17.09 1.57 -2.18
C GLY A 125 -16.12 2.48 -1.43
N GLU A 126 -15.37 1.92 -0.46
CA GLU A 126 -14.40 2.69 0.32
C GLU A 126 -13.16 3.03 -0.49
N LEU A 127 -12.69 2.10 -1.32
CA LEU A 127 -11.56 2.36 -2.20
C LEU A 127 -11.85 3.48 -3.21
N ASN A 128 -13.05 3.50 -3.80
CA ASN A 128 -13.45 4.55 -4.74
C ASN A 128 -13.48 5.94 -4.09
N LYS A 129 -13.90 6.06 -2.82
CA LYS A 129 -13.86 7.36 -2.11
C LYS A 129 -12.42 7.86 -1.97
N VAL A 130 -11.50 6.99 -1.56
CA VAL A 130 -10.07 7.31 -1.44
C VAL A 130 -9.49 7.68 -2.81
N ILE A 131 -9.80 6.92 -3.87
CA ILE A 131 -9.33 7.24 -5.22
C ILE A 131 -9.86 8.61 -5.67
N GLN A 132 -11.11 8.94 -5.36
CA GLN A 132 -11.73 10.22 -5.75
C GLN A 132 -11.11 11.43 -5.05
N SER A 133 -10.51 11.27 -3.87
CA SER A 133 -9.79 12.36 -3.18
C SER A 133 -8.40 12.64 -3.77
N LEU A 134 -7.86 11.71 -4.56
CA LEU A 134 -6.54 11.87 -5.16
C LEU A 134 -6.55 12.82 -6.38
N PRO A 135 -5.42 13.53 -6.62
CA PRO A 135 -5.19 14.26 -7.86
C PRO A 135 -5.45 13.42 -9.10
N LYS A 136 -5.90 14.07 -10.18
CA LYS A 136 -6.21 13.40 -11.45
C LYS A 136 -5.05 12.53 -11.95
N GLN A 137 -3.81 13.00 -11.83
CA GLN A 137 -2.63 12.26 -12.26
C GLN A 137 -2.43 10.97 -11.45
N LEU A 138 -2.66 11.00 -10.14
CA LEU A 138 -2.58 9.79 -9.29
C LEU A 138 -3.75 8.83 -9.52
N ARG A 139 -4.93 9.34 -9.88
CA ARG A 139 -6.06 8.48 -10.30
C ARG A 139 -5.75 7.66 -11.54
N ASN A 140 -4.89 8.15 -12.44
CA ASN A 140 -4.49 7.40 -13.63
C ASN A 140 -3.68 6.14 -13.28
N LEU A 141 -2.97 6.10 -12.15
CA LEU A 141 -2.26 4.89 -11.69
C LEU A 141 -3.24 3.75 -11.37
N TRP A 142 -4.42 4.08 -10.84
CA TRP A 142 -5.49 3.11 -10.57
C TRP A 142 -6.16 2.63 -11.85
N GLN A 143 -6.37 3.52 -12.83
CA GLN A 143 -6.90 3.11 -14.15
C GLN A 143 -5.97 2.17 -14.92
N GLN A 144 -4.66 2.20 -14.63
CA GLN A 144 -3.67 1.27 -15.19
C GLN A 144 -3.62 -0.06 -14.41
N ALA A 145 -4.19 -0.10 -13.21
CA ALA A 145 -4.29 -1.31 -12.38
C ALA A 145 -5.56 -2.13 -12.69
N ALA A 146 -6.60 -1.50 -13.24
CA ALA A 146 -7.85 -2.14 -13.69
C ALA A 146 -7.68 -2.89 -15.02
#